data_AF-A0A933CKQ2-F1
#
_entry.id   AF-A0A933CKQ2-F1
#
_cell.length_a   1.000
_cell.length_b   1.000
_cell.length_c   1.000
_cell.angle_alpha   90.00
_cell.angle_beta   90.00
_cell.angle_gamma   90.00
#
_symmetry.space_group_name_H-M   'P 1'
#
loop_
_entity.id
_entity.type
_entity.pdbx_description
1 polymer ?
#
loop_
_entity_poly.entity_id
_entity_poly.type
_entity_poly.pdbx_seq_one_letter_code
_entity_poly.pdbx_strand_id
1 'polypeptide(L)'
;MNGLRRRLTHHLRKTKKSRWHIDYLVRARGAKITAIVAYPGPLRRECVQNQRIAALFETKTILRGFGSSDCVAGCASHLFFLPRSYSSEQLIRLLI
;
A
#
# COMPACT_ATOMS: atom_id res chain seq x y z
N MET A 1 10.31 0.59 -20.18
CA MET A 1 9.30 0.84 -19.12
C MET A 1 8.78 -0.46 -18.47
N ASN A 2 9.65 -1.37 -18.00
CA ASN A 2 9.23 -2.72 -17.56
C ASN A 2 9.25 -2.98 -16.03
N GLY A 3 9.52 -1.95 -15.22
CA GLY A 3 9.67 -2.09 -13.77
C GLY A 3 8.37 -2.44 -13.04
N LEU A 4 7.29 -1.68 -13.30
CA LEU A 4 6.03 -1.83 -12.58
C LEU A 4 5.39 -3.20 -12.84
N ARG A 5 5.23 -3.60 -14.11
CA ARG A 5 4.63 -4.90 -14.47
C ARG A 5 5.35 -6.06 -13.78
N ARG A 6 6.69 -6.08 -13.83
CA ARG A 6 7.50 -7.13 -13.17
C ARG A 6 7.31 -7.14 -11.66
N ARG A 7 7.24 -5.97 -11.01
CA ARG A 7 6.97 -5.84 -9.57
C ARG A 7 5.58 -6.34 -9.21
N LEU A 8 4.55 -5.94 -9.95
CA LEU A 8 3.17 -6.40 -9.74
C LEU A 8 3.07 -7.92 -9.92
N THR A 9 3.64 -8.48 -10.99
CA THR A 9 3.67 -9.94 -11.20
C THR A 9 4.38 -10.65 -10.04
N HIS A 10 5.47 -10.10 -9.51
CA HIS A 10 6.12 -10.64 -8.32
C HIS A 10 5.19 -10.59 -7.10
N HIS A 11 4.59 -9.44 -6.76
CA HIS A 11 3.71 -9.29 -5.59
C HIS A 11 2.41 -10.12 -5.67
N LEU A 12 1.89 -10.38 -6.86
CA LEU A 12 0.68 -11.19 -7.05
C LEU A 12 0.92 -12.70 -6.92
N ARG A 13 2.15 -13.20 -7.08
CA ARG A 13 2.44 -14.64 -6.87
C ARG A 13 2.18 -15.04 -5.42
N LYS A 14 1.77 -16.29 -5.13
CA LYS A 14 1.72 -16.78 -3.74
C LYS A 14 3.07 -17.34 -3.30
N THR A 15 3.63 -18.22 -4.11
CA THR A 15 4.94 -18.83 -3.85
C THR A 15 6.05 -18.00 -4.48
N LYS A 16 6.81 -17.32 -3.63
CA LYS A 16 7.99 -16.51 -4.00
C LYS A 16 8.95 -16.38 -2.81
N LYS A 17 10.21 -16.02 -3.08
CA LYS A 17 11.13 -15.52 -2.04
C LYS A 17 10.72 -14.09 -1.68
N SER A 18 10.50 -13.81 -0.39
CA SER A 18 10.22 -12.45 0.07
C SER A 18 11.42 -11.56 -0.17
N ARG A 19 11.20 -10.40 -0.78
CA ARG A 19 12.25 -9.40 -1.05
C ARG A 19 11.83 -8.00 -0.63
N TRP A 20 10.54 -7.72 -0.60
CA TRP A 20 9.97 -6.43 -0.24
C TRP A 20 9.11 -6.57 1.01
N HIS A 21 8.98 -5.48 1.78
CA HIS A 21 8.18 -5.47 3.01
C HIS A 21 6.75 -5.98 2.78
N ILE A 22 6.10 -5.60 1.67
CA ILE A 22 4.75 -6.07 1.32
C ILE A 22 4.68 -7.58 1.08
N ASP A 23 5.75 -8.24 0.61
CA ASP A 23 5.74 -9.68 0.31
C ASP A 23 5.44 -10.52 1.55
N TYR A 24 5.85 -10.05 2.73
CA TYR A 24 5.59 -10.72 4.00
C TYR A 24 4.10 -10.65 4.39
N LEU A 25 3.43 -9.54 4.07
CA LEU A 25 2.00 -9.36 4.32
C LEU A 25 1.17 -10.23 3.36
N VAL A 26 1.42 -10.13 2.06
CA VAL A 26 0.61 -10.87 1.06
C VAL A 26 0.87 -12.38 1.03
N ARG A 27 1.94 -12.86 1.69
CA ARG A 27 2.17 -14.30 1.91
C ARG A 27 1.44 -14.84 3.14
N ALA A 28 0.92 -14.00 4.02
CA ALA A 28 0.21 -14.47 5.20
C ALA A 28 -1.02 -15.29 4.81
N ARG A 29 -1.33 -16.32 5.62
CA ARG A 29 -2.51 -17.16 5.38
C ARG A 29 -3.77 -16.29 5.45
N GLY A 30 -4.60 -16.36 4.42
CA GLY A 30 -5.82 -15.56 4.31
C GLY A 30 -5.64 -14.15 3.73
N ALA A 31 -4.41 -13.70 3.46
CA ALA A 31 -4.19 -12.43 2.79
C ALA A 31 -4.69 -12.48 1.34
N LYS A 32 -5.44 -11.45 0.93
CA LYS A 32 -5.94 -11.28 -0.43
C LYS A 32 -5.72 -9.85 -0.88
N ILE A 33 -5.10 -9.69 -2.05
CA ILE A 33 -5.04 -8.40 -2.75
C ILE A 33 -6.40 -8.22 -3.43
N THR A 34 -7.16 -7.22 -3.01
CA THR A 34 -8.49 -6.91 -3.55
C THR A 34 -8.46 -5.82 -4.62
N ALA A 35 -7.46 -4.93 -4.57
CA ALA A 35 -7.25 -3.91 -5.59
C ALA A 35 -5.78 -3.46 -5.66
N ILE A 36 -5.42 -2.88 -6.80
CA ILE A 36 -4.12 -2.24 -7.05
C ILE A 36 -4.40 -0.92 -7.76
N VAL A 37 -3.97 0.19 -7.17
CA VAL A 37 -4.06 1.52 -7.78
C VAL A 37 -2.67 2.00 -8.12
N ALA A 38 -2.45 2.36 -9.38
CA ALA A 38 -1.18 2.87 -9.86
C ALA A 38 -1.33 4.35 -10.24
N TYR A 39 -0.52 5.21 -9.62
CA TYR A 39 -0.46 6.63 -9.96
C TYR A 39 0.76 6.90 -10.83
N PRO A 40 0.59 7.21 -12.13
CA PRO A 40 1.72 7.60 -12.97
C PRO A 40 2.27 8.95 -12.49
N GLY A 41 3.58 9.08 -12.30
CA GLY A 41 4.25 10.35 -11.99
C GLY A 41 5.23 10.29 -10.81
N PRO A 42 5.61 11.44 -10.23
CA PRO A 42 6.67 11.52 -9.23
C PRO A 42 6.29 10.86 -7.89
N LEU A 43 7.29 10.37 -7.14
CA LEU A 43 7.14 9.68 -5.86
C LEU A 43 6.29 10.45 -4.82
N ARG A 44 6.26 11.79 -4.88
CA ARG A 44 5.48 12.61 -3.94
C ARG A 44 3.99 12.27 -3.92
N ARG A 45 3.43 11.67 -4.99
CA ARG A 45 2.02 11.26 -5.01
C ARG A 45 1.72 10.16 -3.99
N GLU A 46 2.66 9.28 -3.67
CA GLU A 46 2.46 8.23 -2.66
C GLU A 46 2.20 8.84 -1.28
N CYS A 47 3.03 9.78 -0.86
CA CYS A 47 2.89 10.48 0.42
C CYS A 47 1.57 11.26 0.51
N VAL A 48 1.20 11.95 -0.57
CA VAL A 48 -0.08 12.68 -0.66
C VAL A 48 -1.26 11.73 -0.48
N GLN A 49 -1.25 10.59 -1.17
CA GLN A 49 -2.34 9.61 -1.05
C GLN A 49 -2.35 8.95 0.33
N ASN A 50 -1.19 8.66 0.91
CA ASN A 50 -1.07 8.13 2.27
C ASN A 50 -1.70 9.08 3.31
N GLN A 51 -1.38 10.37 3.24
CA GLN A 51 -1.93 11.39 4.12
C GLN A 51 -3.44 11.59 3.89
N ARG A 52 -3.89 11.56 2.63
CA ARG A 52 -5.32 11.65 2.29
C ARG A 52 -6.13 10.47 2.85
N ILE A 53 -5.61 9.25 2.76
CA ILE A 53 -6.23 8.06 3.38
C ILE A 53 -6.33 8.24 4.89
N ALA A 54 -5.25 8.68 5.53
CA ALA A 54 -5.22 8.91 6.97
C ALA A 54 -6.24 9.97 7.44
N ALA A 55 -6.49 10.99 6.63
CA ALA A 55 -7.45 12.06 6.93
C ALA A 55 -8.91 11.67 6.66
N LEU A 56 -9.16 10.85 5.64
CA LEU A 56 -10.52 10.47 5.22
C LEU A 56 -11.09 9.28 5.99
N PHE A 57 -10.22 8.39 6.47
CA PHE A 57 -10.65 7.15 7.11
C PHE A 57 -10.12 7.06 8.55
N GLU A 58 -10.88 6.36 9.39
CA GLU A 58 -10.39 5.93 10.68
C GLU A 58 -9.25 4.91 10.45
N THR A 59 -8.01 5.35 10.64
CA THR A 59 -6.81 4.53 10.40
C THR A 59 -5.97 4.39 11.67
N LYS A 60 -5.22 3.28 11.78
CA LYS A 60 -4.20 3.09 12.80
C LYS A 60 -2.86 2.78 12.14
N THR A 61 -1.81 3.44 12.60
CA THR A 61 -0.43 3.06 12.26
C THR A 61 -0.03 1.87 13.13
N ILE A 62 0.03 0.68 12.53
CA ILE A 62 0.36 -0.56 13.25
C ILE A 62 1.86 -0.86 13.27
N LEU A 63 2.63 -0.29 12.35
CA LEU A 63 4.06 -0.49 12.24
C LEU A 63 4.74 0.76 11.68
N ARG A 64 5.44 1.49 12.54
CA ARG A 64 6.20 2.68 12.15
C ARG A 64 7.35 2.30 11.21
N GLY A 65 7.62 3.13 10.21
CA GLY A 65 8.68 2.93 9.23
C GLY A 65 8.36 1.95 8.09
N PHE A 66 7.21 1.27 8.12
CA PHE A 66 6.86 0.32 7.07
C PHE A 66 6.59 1.05 5.74
N GLY A 67 7.39 0.75 4.72
CA GLY A 67 7.25 1.35 3.39
C GLY A 67 7.56 2.85 3.32
N SER A 68 8.08 3.44 4.40
CA SER A 68 8.34 4.89 4.50
C SER A 68 9.81 5.22 4.74
N SER A 69 10.74 4.29 4.44
CA SER A 69 12.18 4.47 4.69
C SER A 69 12.81 5.59 3.85
N ASP A 70 12.30 5.83 2.65
CA ASP A 70 12.69 6.92 1.74
C ASP A 70 11.69 8.09 1.77
N CYS A 71 10.78 8.10 2.75
CA CYS A 71 9.76 9.13 2.87
C CYS A 71 10.36 10.44 3.42
N VAL A 72 10.35 11.48 2.59
CA VAL A 72 10.78 12.84 2.97
C VAL A 72 9.67 13.68 3.61
N ALA A 73 8.41 13.21 3.56
CA ALA A 73 7.25 13.91 4.08
C ALA A 73 6.96 13.61 5.57
N GLY A 74 7.81 12.81 6.23
CA GLY A 74 7.65 12.46 7.64
C GLY A 74 6.50 11.50 7.94
N CYS A 75 6.02 10.72 6.96
CA CYS A 75 4.97 9.73 7.20
C CYS A 75 5.44 8.69 8.24
N ALA A 76 4.63 8.49 9.28
CA ALA A 76 4.93 7.47 10.29
C ALA A 76 4.99 6.05 9.71
N SER A 77 4.17 5.77 8.69
CA SER A 77 4.11 4.51 7.95
C SER A 77 3.36 4.72 6.63
N HIS A 78 3.64 3.87 5.64
CA HIS A 78 2.82 3.71 4.42
C HIS A 78 1.94 2.45 4.47
N LEU A 79 1.70 1.94 5.69
CA LEU A 79 0.77 0.85 5.98
C LEU A 79 -0.23 1.30 7.04
N PHE A 80 -1.51 1.20 6.70
CA PHE A 80 -2.61 1.45 7.63
C PHE A 80 -3.37 0.17 7.96
N PHE A 81 -3.79 0.07 9.21
CA PHE A 81 -4.90 -0.79 9.61
C PHE A 81 -6.18 0.03 9.63
N LEU A 82 -7.25 -0.51 9.04
CA LEU A 82 -8.59 0.07 9.05
C LEU A 82 -9.45 -0.74 10.03
N PRO A 83 -9.85 -0.16 11.20
CA PRO A 83 -10.70 -0.85 12.17
C PRO A 83 -12.11 -1.14 11.63
N ARG A 84 -12.56 -0.33 10.67
CA ARG A 84 -13.82 -0.55 9.93
C ARG A 84 -13.54 -1.23 8.60
N SER A 85 -14.45 -2.09 8.17
CA SER A 85 -14.38 -2.73 6.86
C SER A 85 -14.87 -1.77 5.76
N TYR A 86 -14.04 -1.58 4.75
CA TYR A 86 -14.39 -0.84 3.53
C TYR A 86 -14.18 -1.74 2.32
N SER A 87 -15.10 -1.69 1.35
CA SER A 87 -14.85 -2.31 0.04
C SER A 87 -13.72 -1.59 -0.68
N SER A 88 -13.02 -2.29 -1.57
CA SER A 88 -11.95 -1.66 -2.35
C SER A 88 -12.50 -0.57 -3.27
N GLU A 89 -13.73 -0.73 -3.78
CA GLU A 89 -14.43 0.24 -4.59
C GLU A 89 -14.68 1.54 -3.81
N GLN A 90 -15.12 1.46 -2.56
CA GLN A 90 -15.30 2.63 -1.69
C GLN A 90 -13.98 3.37 -1.45
N LEU A 91 -12.91 2.62 -1.18
CA LEU A 91 -11.58 3.20 -0.97
C LEU A 91 -11.07 3.90 -2.23
N ILE A 92 -11.16 3.25 -3.40
CA ILE A 92 -10.63 3.77 -4.66
C ILE A 92 -11.38 5.01 -5.14
N ARG A 93 -12.71 5.05 -4.99
CA ARG A 93 -13.55 6.19 -5.40
C ARG A 93 -13.13 7.53 -4.76
N LEU A 94 -12.47 7.47 -3.61
CA LEU A 94 -12.04 8.66 -2.88
C LEU A 94 -10.59 9.04 -3.14
N LEU A 95 -9.85 8.25 -3.93
CA LEU A 95 -8.42 8.43 -4.20
C LEU A 95 -8.10 8.80 -5.66
N ILE A 96 -9.06 8.59 -6.57
CA ILE A 96 -9.05 9.05 -7.98
C ILE A 96 -9.89 10.32 -8.07
#